data_AF-A0A1F0RSG8-F1
#
_entry.id   AF-A0A1F0RSG8-F1
#
_cell.length_a   1.000
_cell.length_b   1.000
_cell.length_c   1.000
_cell.angle_alpha   90.00
_cell.angle_beta   90.00
_cell.angle_gamma   90.00
#
_symmetry.space_group_name_H-M   'P 1'
#
loop_
_entity.id
_entity.type
_entity.pdbx_description
1 polymer ?
#
loop_
_entity_poly.entity_id
_entity_poly.type
_entity_poly.pdbx_seq_one_letter_code
_entity_poly.pdbx_strand_id
1 'polypeptide(L)'
;MSKSDLKARPIYARKQDSITAHLNIVMAALAVAHLMETRSGQSIKRLVRTLKKYRSFQLVAGGETIHAAVPLPPDLTATIQAITGRELPH
;
A
#
# COMPACT_ATOMS: atom_id res chain seq x y z
N MET A 1 0.37 -6.65 -44.40
CA MET A 1 0.44 -5.64 -43.33
C MET A 1 0.82 -4.31 -43.94
N SER A 2 0.05 -3.25 -43.68
CA SER A 2 0.33 -1.92 -44.23
C SER A 2 1.52 -1.27 -43.51
N LYS A 3 2.24 -0.40 -44.22
CA LYS A 3 3.45 0.31 -43.72
C LYS A 3 3.16 1.14 -42.46
N SER A 4 1.92 1.59 -42.29
CA SER A 4 1.45 2.32 -41.10
C SER A 4 1.47 1.47 -39.84
N ASP A 5 1.17 0.18 -39.96
CA ASP A 5 1.06 -0.76 -38.85
C ASP A 5 2.44 -1.07 -38.23
N LEU A 6 3.46 -1.21 -39.08
CA LEU A 6 4.87 -1.37 -38.70
C LEU A 6 5.41 -0.15 -37.93
N LYS A 7 4.98 1.06 -38.27
CA LYS A 7 5.41 2.31 -37.62
C LYS A 7 4.76 2.49 -36.24
N ALA A 8 3.60 1.88 -35.99
CA ALA A 8 2.90 1.99 -34.72
C ALA A 8 3.38 0.99 -33.65
N ARG A 9 4.08 -0.09 -34.05
CA ARG A 9 4.60 -1.14 -33.14
C ARG A 9 5.44 -0.62 -31.96
N PRO A 10 6.37 0.33 -32.09
CA PRO A 10 7.14 0.85 -30.95
C PRO A 10 6.27 1.55 -29.90
N ILE A 11 5.16 2.16 -30.32
CA ILE A 11 4.22 2.87 -29.45
C ILE A 11 3.31 1.86 -28.73
N TYR A 12 2.78 0.87 -29.46
CA TYR A 12 1.94 -0.16 -28.85
C TYR A 12 2.70 -1.13 -27.93
N ALA A 13 3.97 -1.43 -28.22
CA ALA A 13 4.82 -2.24 -27.34
C ALA A 13 5.03 -1.58 -25.96
N ARG A 14 5.39 -0.28 -25.92
CA ARG A 14 5.49 0.45 -24.64
C ARG A 14 4.15 0.61 -23.93
N LYS A 15 3.04 0.68 -24.68
CA LYS A 15 1.68 0.71 -24.10
C LYS A 15 1.35 -0.62 -23.44
N GLN A 16 1.68 -1.75 -24.06
CA GLN A 16 1.46 -3.08 -23.47
C GLN A 16 2.20 -3.20 -22.14
N ASP A 17 3.49 -2.85 -22.10
CA ASP A 17 4.28 -2.91 -20.87
C ASP A 17 3.68 -2.02 -19.76
N SER A 18 3.26 -0.80 -20.10
CA SER A 18 2.61 0.10 -19.13
C SER A 18 1.27 -0.42 -18.62
N ILE A 19 0.48 -1.08 -19.48
CA ILE A 19 -0.81 -1.66 -19.12
C ILE A 19 -0.58 -2.84 -18.19
N THR A 20 0.32 -3.75 -18.55
CA THR A 20 0.65 -4.91 -17.72
C THR A 20 1.20 -4.48 -16.36
N ALA A 21 2.11 -3.51 -16.32
CA ALA A 21 2.62 -2.97 -15.07
C ALA A 21 1.51 -2.36 -14.21
N HIS A 22 0.62 -1.56 -14.80
CA HIS A 22 -0.50 -0.95 -14.09
C HIS A 22 -1.44 -2.01 -13.50
N LEU A 23 -1.83 -3.00 -14.31
CA LEU A 23 -2.71 -4.08 -13.86
C LEU A 23 -2.05 -4.90 -12.73
N ASN A 24 -0.77 -5.23 -12.84
CA ASN A 24 -0.06 -5.94 -11.77
C ASN A 24 -0.07 -5.15 -10.45
N ILE A 25 0.20 -3.85 -10.50
CA ILE A 25 0.20 -2.99 -9.31
C ILE A 25 -1.21 -2.89 -8.73
N VAL A 26 -2.23 -2.67 -9.55
CA VAL A 26 -3.62 -2.56 -9.09
C VAL A 26 -4.10 -3.88 -8.50
N MET A 27 -3.83 -5.02 -9.14
CA MET A 27 -4.22 -6.34 -8.63
C MET A 27 -3.53 -6.65 -7.30
N ALA A 28 -2.22 -6.37 -7.19
CA ALA A 28 -1.50 -6.53 -5.93
C ALA A 28 -2.06 -5.61 -4.83
N ALA A 29 -2.32 -4.34 -5.15
CA ALA A 29 -2.87 -3.38 -4.19
C ALA A 29 -4.27 -3.78 -3.72
N LEU A 30 -5.13 -4.25 -4.62
CA LEU A 30 -6.47 -4.75 -4.29
C LEU A 30 -6.41 -6.01 -3.43
N ALA A 31 -5.52 -6.96 -3.74
CA ALA A 31 -5.34 -8.17 -2.94
C ALA A 31 -4.87 -7.85 -1.52
N VAL A 32 -3.89 -6.93 -1.38
CA VAL A 32 -3.41 -6.47 -0.06
C VAL A 32 -4.51 -5.74 0.69
N ALA A 33 -5.25 -4.84 0.04
CA ALA A 33 -6.36 -4.13 0.68
C ALA A 33 -7.44 -5.09 1.17
N HIS A 34 -7.83 -6.06 0.34
CA HIS A 34 -8.82 -7.07 0.72
C HIS A 34 -8.34 -7.91 1.91
N LEU A 35 -7.08 -8.37 1.91
CA LEU A 35 -6.49 -9.09 3.04
C LEU A 35 -6.57 -8.29 4.35
N MET A 36 -6.22 -7.00 4.29
CA MET A 36 -6.27 -6.11 5.46
C MET A 36 -7.70 -5.94 5.97
N GLU A 37 -8.68 -5.77 5.08
CA GLU A 37 -10.09 -5.63 5.45
C GLU A 37 -10.64 -6.93 6.06
N THR A 38 -10.37 -8.08 5.43
CA THR A 38 -10.83 -9.40 5.90
C THR A 38 -10.26 -9.74 7.28
N ARG A 39 -8.97 -9.46 7.53
CA ARG A 39 -8.32 -9.77 8.80
C ARG A 39 -8.68 -8.82 9.94
N SER A 40 -8.90 -7.54 9.63
CA SER A 40 -9.18 -6.53 10.66
C SER A 40 -10.67 -6.26 10.89
N GLY A 41 -11.54 -6.67 9.95
CA GLY A 41 -12.97 -6.31 9.95
C GLY A 41 -13.24 -4.81 9.73
N GLN A 42 -12.22 -4.01 9.38
CA GLN A 42 -12.33 -2.57 9.18
C GLN A 42 -12.11 -2.23 7.71
N SER A 43 -12.81 -1.21 7.20
CA SER A 43 -12.56 -0.72 5.84
C SER A 43 -11.15 -0.16 5.68
N ILE A 44 -10.57 -0.32 4.49
CA ILE A 44 -9.22 0.15 4.16
C ILE A 44 -9.07 1.65 4.40
N LYS A 45 -10.13 2.43 4.12
CA LYS A 45 -10.18 3.88 4.39
C LYS A 45 -10.01 4.19 5.88
N ARG A 46 -10.64 3.41 6.76
CA ARG A 46 -10.51 3.58 8.22
C ARG A 46 -9.09 3.19 8.65
N LEU A 47 -8.59 2.03 8.22
CA LEU A 47 -7.25 1.55 8.55
C LEU A 47 -6.16 2.57 8.16
N VAL A 48 -6.18 3.05 6.91
CA VAL A 48 -5.20 4.02 6.41
C VAL A 48 -5.23 5.32 7.22
N ARG A 49 -6.42 5.83 7.55
CA ARG A 49 -6.57 7.06 8.36
C ARG A 49 -6.06 6.88 9.78
N THR A 50 -6.29 5.72 10.39
CA THR A 50 -5.84 5.41 11.75
C THR A 50 -4.32 5.23 11.78
N LEU A 51 -3.77 4.35 10.93
CA LEU A 51 -2.35 4.01 10.90
C LEU A 51 -1.47 5.18 10.45
N LYS A 52 -1.98 6.09 9.59
CA LYS A 52 -1.22 7.26 9.12
C LYS A 52 -0.71 8.15 10.26
N LYS A 53 -1.37 8.14 11.42
CA LYS A 53 -1.02 8.97 12.59
C LYS A 53 0.23 8.48 13.35
N TYR A 54 0.61 7.21 13.20
CA TYR A 54 1.64 6.56 14.02
C TYR A 54 2.97 6.40 13.29
N ARG A 55 3.37 7.43 12.52
CA ARG A 55 4.66 7.44 11.81
C ARG A 55 5.76 7.97 12.72
N SER A 56 6.97 7.46 12.58
CA SER A 56 8.16 8.07 13.18
C SER A 56 8.45 9.40 12.50
N PHE A 57 8.77 10.43 13.27
CA PHE A 57 9.12 11.75 12.75
C PHE A 57 10.33 12.33 13.48
N GLN A 58 10.99 13.27 12.82
CA GLN A 58 12.08 14.06 13.39
C GLN A 58 11.52 15.39 13.87
N LEU A 59 11.88 15.79 15.08
CA LEU A 59 11.48 17.06 15.67
C LEU A 59 12.74 17.82 16.09
N VAL A 60 12.90 19.04 15.60
CA VAL A 60 14.02 19.91 16.00
C VAL A 60 13.52 20.82 17.11
N ALA A 61 14.08 20.67 18.30
CA ALA A 61 13.77 21.50 19.47
C ALA A 61 15.08 22.00 20.08
N GLY A 62 15.23 23.31 20.25
CA GLY A 62 16.41 23.89 20.91
C GLY A 62 17.76 23.65 20.21
N GLY A 63 17.77 23.27 18.92
CA GLY A 63 18.99 22.93 18.18
C GLY A 63 19.34 21.45 18.17
N GLU A 64 18.59 20.61 18.90
CA GLU A 64 18.75 19.15 18.92
C GLU A 64 17.66 18.48 18.07
N THR A 65 18.04 17.43 17.33
CA THR A 65 17.10 16.63 16.52
C THR A 65 16.66 15.40 17.30
N ILE A 66 15.39 15.38 17.71
CA ILE A 66 14.78 14.29 18.44
C ILE A 66 14.04 13.38 17.45
N HIS A 67 14.39 12.10 17.43
CA HIS A 67 13.63 11.07 16.72
C HIS A 67 12.49 10.57 17.63
N ALA A 68 11.27 10.99 17.34
CA ALA A 68 10.10 10.62 18.13
C ALA A 68 9.22 9.62 17.37
N ALA A 69 8.64 8.68 18.12
CA ALA A 69 7.60 7.77 17.65
C ALA A 69 6.39 7.88 18.57
N VAL A 70 5.19 7.93 17.99
CA VAL A 70 3.94 7.90 18.76
C VAL A 70 3.73 6.46 19.24
N PRO A 71 3.58 6.20 20.55
CA PRO A 71 3.31 4.85 21.05
C PRO A 71 1.97 4.35 20.51
N LEU A 72 1.94 3.09 20.06
CA LEU A 72 0.73 2.48 19.53
C LEU A 72 -0.18 2.05 20.69
N PRO A 73 -1.49 2.41 20.66
CA PRO A 73 -2.44 1.91 21.65
C PRO A 73 -2.67 0.39 21.48
N PRO A 74 -3.05 -0.31 22.56
CA PRO A 74 -3.12 -1.78 22.58
C PRO A 74 -4.09 -2.37 21.54
N ASP A 75 -5.22 -1.71 21.30
CA ASP A 75 -6.21 -2.10 20.27
C ASP A 75 -5.62 -2.05 18.85
N LEU A 76 -4.78 -1.05 18.58
CA LEU A 76 -4.11 -0.92 17.29
C LEU A 76 -3.02 -1.98 17.11
N THR A 77 -2.29 -2.30 18.18
CA THR A 77 -1.31 -3.40 18.18
C THR A 77 -1.99 -4.73 17.87
N ALA A 78 -3.14 -5.03 18.50
CA ALA A 78 -3.92 -6.23 18.21
C ALA A 78 -4.41 -6.25 16.75
N THR A 79 -4.88 -5.12 16.22
CA THR A 79 -5.27 -5.00 14.80
C THR A 79 -4.09 -5.27 13.86
N ILE A 80 -2.91 -4.74 14.14
CA ILE A 80 -1.70 -4.98 13.34
C ILE A 80 -1.28 -6.44 13.41
N GLN A 81 -1.35 -7.06 14.59
CA GLN A 81 -1.08 -8.49 14.77
C GLN A 81 -2.07 -9.35 13.99
N ALA A 82 -3.36 -9.02 13.98
CA ALA A 82 -4.36 -9.71 13.17
C ALA A 82 -4.05 -9.60 11.66
N ILE A 83 -3.62 -8.43 11.19
CA ILE A 83 -3.26 -8.21 9.78
C ILE A 83 -1.97 -8.94 9.39
N THR A 84 -0.95 -8.92 10.25
CA THR A 84 0.39 -9.49 9.99
C THR A 84 0.51 -10.96 10.38
N GLY A 85 -0.46 -11.49 11.12
CA GLY A 85 -0.54 -12.88 11.52
C GLY A 85 -0.48 -13.82 10.32
N ARG A 86 0.10 -15.00 10.53
CA ARG A 86 0.30 -15.98 9.44
C ARG A 86 -1.01 -16.68 9.05
N GLU A 87 -2.03 -16.62 9.91
CA GLU A 87 -3.28 -17.35 9.72
C GLU A 87 -4.32 -16.50 8.97
N LEU A 88 -5.02 -17.14 8.03
CA LEU A 88 -6.19 -16.58 7.38
C LEU A 88 -7.40 -17.06 8.20
N PRO A 89 -8.27 -16.18 8.69
CA PRO A 89 -9.52 -16.63 9.29
C PRO A 89 -10.31 -17.43 8.24
N HIS A 90 -10.51 -18.72 8.52
CA HIS A 90 -11.23 -19.67 7.69
C HIS A 90 -12.73 -19.41 7.72
#